data_AF-A0A962KCN8-F1
#
_entry.id   AF-A0A962KCN8-F1
#
_cell.length_a   1.000
_cell.length_b   1.000
_cell.length_c   1.000
_cell.angle_alpha   90.00
_cell.angle_beta   90.00
_cell.angle_gamma   90.00
#
_symmetry.space_group_name_H-M   'P 1'
#
loop_
_entity.id
_entity.type
_entity.pdbx_description
1 polymer ?
#
loop_
_entity_poly.entity_id
_entity_poly.type
_entity_poly.pdbx_seq_one_letter_code
_entity_poly.pdbx_strand_id
1 'polypeptide(L)'
;MSALTIQLAKLDKLRELFQFFNSGKHLNRLSEPELWAALEQQQAQYQTVFEQLGYRLRIDGRGFAWFHTEDSNSNVSKTTRNLALVLMVLFDYQADNQQSLARFSDWLIDRVLLQAMFDKHKELLLAEGLDIDAMTQVYDSAVRYGFAQSQD
;
A
#
# COMPACT_ATOMS: atom_id res chain seq x y z
N MET A 1 11.86 -13.51 32.58
CA MET A 1 11.39 -12.73 31.44
C MET A 1 11.49 -11.27 31.84
N SER A 2 12.45 -10.51 31.30
CA SER A 2 12.50 -9.07 31.58
C SER A 2 11.26 -8.43 30.97
N ALA A 3 10.38 -7.87 31.80
CA ALA A 3 9.31 -7.04 31.32
C ALA A 3 9.96 -5.90 30.49
N LEU A 4 9.68 -5.86 29.19
CA LEU A 4 10.08 -4.74 28.35
C LEU A 4 9.36 -3.50 28.88
N THR A 5 10.08 -2.66 29.62
CA THR A 5 9.55 -1.38 30.09
C THR A 5 9.32 -0.46 28.90
N ILE A 6 8.06 -0.18 28.61
CA ILE A 6 7.64 0.74 27.56
C ILE A 6 7.75 2.17 28.08
N GLN A 7 8.55 3.00 27.41
CA GLN A 7 8.72 4.42 27.73
C GLN A 7 7.80 5.26 26.83
N LEU A 8 6.52 5.36 27.20
CA LEU A 8 5.49 6.08 26.41
C LEU A 8 5.89 7.52 26.05
N ALA A 9 6.66 8.20 26.90
CA ALA A 9 7.15 9.55 26.63
C ALA A 9 8.10 9.65 25.42
N LYS A 10 8.70 8.54 24.97
CA LYS A 10 9.53 8.47 23.76
C LYS A 10 8.73 8.16 22.50
N LEU A 11 7.44 7.84 22.64
CA LEU A 11 6.55 7.46 21.53
C LEU A 11 5.65 8.64 21.17
N ASP A 12 6.27 9.75 20.76
CA ASP A 12 5.63 11.01 20.40
C ASP A 12 4.57 10.88 19.31
N LYS A 13 4.79 9.97 18.33
CA LYS A 13 3.89 9.67 17.22
C LYS A 13 2.99 8.46 17.43
N LEU A 14 2.86 7.95 18.66
CA LEU A 14 2.10 6.72 18.95
C LEU A 14 0.67 6.74 18.44
N ARG A 15 -0.06 7.83 18.70
CA ARG A 15 -1.46 7.96 18.26
C ARG A 15 -1.56 7.98 16.74
N GLU A 16 -0.72 8.77 16.08
CA GLU A 16 -0.71 8.94 14.63
C GLU A 16 -0.39 7.62 13.93
N LEU A 17 0.70 6.95 14.35
CA LEU A 17 1.08 5.64 13.82
C LEU A 17 -0.01 4.58 14.04
N PHE A 18 -0.61 4.54 15.23
CA PHE A 18 -1.69 3.60 15.51
C PHE A 18 -2.89 3.81 14.59
N GLN A 19 -3.37 5.06 14.47
CA GLN A 19 -4.50 5.40 13.59
C GLN A 19 -4.17 5.09 12.12
N PHE A 20 -2.95 5.42 11.70
CA PHE A 20 -2.46 5.15 10.35
C PHE A 20 -2.53 3.66 10.03
N PHE A 21 -1.90 2.80 10.85
CA PHE A 21 -1.91 1.35 10.58
C PHE A 21 -3.28 0.72 10.78
N ASN A 22 -4.07 1.17 11.76
CA ASN A 22 -5.41 0.65 12.00
C ASN A 22 -6.39 0.98 10.86
N SER A 23 -6.09 1.99 10.03
CA SER A 23 -6.82 2.26 8.78
C SER A 23 -6.47 1.30 7.63
N GLY A 24 -5.55 0.36 7.87
CA GLY A 24 -5.08 -0.63 6.88
C GLY A 24 -4.01 -0.08 5.93
N LYS A 25 -3.45 1.10 6.21
CA LYS A 25 -2.43 1.73 5.37
C LYS A 25 -1.05 1.12 5.60
N HIS A 26 -0.25 1.12 4.54
CA HIS A 26 1.17 0.82 4.58
C HIS A 26 1.98 2.11 4.68
N LEU A 27 2.82 2.19 5.69
CA LEU A 27 3.70 3.33 5.90
C LEU A 27 4.87 3.19 4.94
N ASN A 28 5.16 4.26 4.20
CA ASN A 28 6.25 4.34 3.24
C ASN A 28 7.20 5.47 3.65
N ARG A 29 8.51 5.16 3.74
CA ARG A 29 9.55 6.13 4.09
C ARG A 29 9.56 7.40 3.21
N LEU A 30 9.23 7.26 1.92
CA LEU A 30 9.24 8.38 0.97
C LEU A 30 8.00 9.27 1.11
N SER A 31 6.82 8.68 1.29
CA SER A 31 5.56 9.44 1.42
C SER A 31 5.40 10.07 2.80
N GLU A 32 5.85 9.38 3.86
CA GLU A 32 5.60 9.74 5.25
C GLU A 32 6.90 9.78 6.07
N PRO A 33 7.87 10.67 5.72
CA PRO A 33 9.22 10.63 6.28
C PRO A 33 9.26 10.91 7.79
N GLU A 34 8.38 11.77 8.30
CA GLU A 34 8.30 12.11 9.73
C GLU A 34 7.83 10.91 10.57
N LEU A 35 6.72 10.27 10.16
CA LEU A 35 6.19 9.09 10.82
C LEU A 35 7.18 7.92 10.73
N TRP A 36 7.87 7.78 9.60
CA TRP A 36 8.93 6.78 9.44
C TRP A 36 10.07 7.00 10.41
N ALA A 37 10.59 8.23 10.53
CA ALA A 37 11.70 8.55 11.42
C ALA A 37 11.36 8.25 12.89
N ALA A 38 10.16 8.63 13.33
CA ALA A 38 9.69 8.31 14.69
C ALA A 38 9.62 6.79 14.91
N LEU A 39 9.03 6.06 13.97
CA LEU A 39 8.93 4.60 14.04
C LEU A 39 10.31 3.94 14.10
N GLU A 40 11.24 4.35 13.23
CA GLU A 40 12.59 3.80 13.14
C GLU A 40 13.38 4.04 14.43
N GLN A 41 13.26 5.23 15.04
CA GLN A 41 13.97 5.58 16.26
C GLN A 41 13.57 4.74 17.48
N GLN A 42 12.29 4.34 17.56
CA GLN A 42 11.74 3.61 18.72
C GLN A 42 11.08 2.28 18.33
N GLN A 43 11.59 1.64 17.27
CA GLN A 43 10.99 0.45 16.65
C GLN A 43 10.57 -0.61 17.66
N ALA A 44 11.48 -1.05 18.53
CA ALA A 44 11.20 -2.13 19.48
C ALA A 44 10.06 -1.78 20.46
N GLN A 45 9.97 -0.51 20.85
CA GLN A 45 8.92 -0.04 21.75
C GLN A 45 7.55 0.03 21.06
N TYR A 46 7.50 0.55 19.83
CA TYR A 46 6.28 0.54 19.03
C TYR A 46 5.77 -0.88 18.76
N GLN A 47 6.66 -1.78 18.35
CA GLN A 47 6.32 -3.19 18.13
C GLN A 47 5.78 -3.83 19.42
N THR A 48 6.43 -3.60 20.57
CA THR A 48 5.98 -4.14 21.85
C THR A 48 4.59 -3.60 22.23
N VAL A 49 4.37 -2.28 22.14
CA VAL A 49 3.07 -1.67 22.45
C VAL A 49 1.96 -2.25 21.58
N PHE A 50 2.16 -2.28 20.27
CA PHE A 50 1.15 -2.76 19.34
C PHE A 50 0.89 -4.27 19.52
N GLU A 51 1.92 -5.07 19.79
CA GLU A 51 1.76 -6.50 20.08
C GLU A 51 0.93 -6.74 21.35
N GLN A 52 1.16 -5.96 22.42
CA GLN A 52 0.33 -6.03 23.63
C GLN A 52 -1.13 -5.62 23.40
N LEU A 53 -1.40 -4.79 22.38
CA LEU A 53 -2.74 -4.42 21.95
C LEU A 53 -3.36 -5.43 20.97
N GLY A 54 -2.66 -6.51 20.62
CA GLY A 54 -3.13 -7.54 19.69
C GLY A 54 -2.85 -7.25 18.21
N TYR A 55 -2.05 -6.23 17.90
CA TYR A 55 -1.65 -5.89 16.53
C TYR A 55 -0.23 -6.35 16.24
N ARG A 56 0.04 -6.83 15.02
CA ARG A 56 1.40 -7.24 14.62
C ARG A 56 2.02 -6.24 13.66
N LEU A 57 2.82 -5.33 14.17
CA LEU A 57 3.58 -4.41 13.33
C LEU A 57 4.77 -5.12 12.65
N ARG A 58 4.72 -5.19 11.32
CA ARG A 58 5.84 -5.63 10.47
C ARG A 58 6.53 -4.41 9.88
N ILE A 59 7.86 -4.50 9.79
CA ILE A 59 8.72 -3.47 9.23
C ILE A 59 9.71 -4.18 8.29
N ASP A 60 9.82 -3.68 7.07
CA ASP A 60 10.72 -4.17 6.03
C ASP A 60 11.86 -3.17 5.82
N GLY A 61 13.09 -3.68 5.69
CA GLY A 61 14.30 -2.87 5.53
C GLY A 61 14.32 -1.98 4.28
N ARG A 62 13.43 -2.23 3.31
CA ARG A 62 13.25 -1.40 2.12
C ARG A 62 12.49 -0.10 2.39
N GLY A 63 11.99 0.13 3.61
CA GLY A 63 11.30 1.37 3.97
C GLY A 63 9.77 1.26 4.00
N PHE A 64 9.24 0.08 4.35
CA PHE A 64 7.79 -0.16 4.48
C PHE A 64 7.42 -0.73 5.85
N ALA A 65 6.28 -0.32 6.40
CA ALA A 65 5.74 -0.89 7.62
C ALA A 65 4.21 -1.03 7.57
N TRP A 66 3.65 -2.04 8.24
CA TRP A 66 2.20 -2.30 8.24
C TRP A 66 1.75 -3.17 9.43
N PHE A 67 0.47 -3.10 9.77
CA PHE A 67 -0.16 -4.11 10.61
C PHE A 67 -0.47 -5.37 9.80
N HIS A 68 0.17 -6.46 10.19
CA HIS A 68 -0.10 -7.77 9.64
C HIS A 68 -1.32 -8.39 10.32
N THR A 69 -2.31 -8.70 9.51
CA THR A 69 -3.47 -9.51 9.88
C THR A 69 -3.13 -10.99 9.65
N GLU A 70 -3.29 -11.85 10.66
CA GLU A 70 -3.33 -13.29 10.39
C GLU A 70 -4.59 -13.62 9.60
N ASP A 71 -4.42 -14.42 8.54
CA ASP A 71 -5.45 -14.71 7.55
C ASP A 71 -6.79 -15.11 8.20
N SER A 72 -7.80 -14.26 7.99
CA SER A 72 -9.20 -14.57 8.27
C SER A 72 -10.05 -14.38 7.01
N ASN A 73 -9.62 -14.98 5.91
CA ASN A 73 -10.40 -15.75 4.94
C ASN A 73 -9.58 -15.95 3.66
N SER A 74 -9.54 -17.18 3.16
CA SER A 74 -8.95 -17.57 1.87
C SER A 74 -9.63 -16.94 0.63
N ASN A 75 -10.62 -16.07 0.83
CA ASN A 75 -11.28 -15.32 -0.23
C ASN A 75 -10.57 -13.97 -0.42
N VAL A 76 -9.69 -13.91 -1.43
CA VAL A 76 -9.14 -12.65 -1.93
C VAL A 76 -10.28 -11.69 -2.26
N SER A 77 -10.29 -10.52 -1.61
CA SER A 77 -11.33 -9.51 -1.79
C SER A 77 -11.44 -9.11 -3.27
N LYS A 78 -12.65 -8.70 -3.71
CA LYS A 78 -12.85 -8.18 -5.07
C LYS A 78 -11.88 -7.03 -5.37
N THR A 79 -11.65 -6.16 -4.41
CA THR A 79 -10.70 -5.04 -4.52
C THR A 79 -9.27 -5.51 -4.79
N THR A 80 -8.78 -6.51 -4.06
CA THR A 80 -7.43 -7.06 -4.27
C THR A 80 -7.29 -7.72 -5.65
N ARG A 81 -8.32 -8.45 -6.09
CA ARG A 81 -8.36 -9.08 -7.41
C ARG A 81 -8.35 -8.05 -8.53
N ASN A 82 -9.17 -7.01 -8.40
CA ASN A 82 -9.22 -5.91 -9.36
C ASN A 82 -7.90 -5.15 -9.42
N LEU A 83 -7.27 -4.87 -8.27
CA LEU A 83 -5.95 -4.26 -8.23
C LEU A 83 -4.90 -5.12 -8.94
N ALA A 84 -4.88 -6.43 -8.69
CA ALA A 84 -3.94 -7.34 -9.35
C ALA A 84 -4.15 -7.35 -10.88
N LEU A 85 -5.40 -7.39 -11.34
CA LEU A 85 -5.72 -7.36 -12.77
C LEU A 85 -5.30 -6.03 -13.42
N VAL A 86 -5.61 -4.91 -12.78
CA VAL A 86 -5.25 -3.57 -13.28
C VAL A 86 -3.72 -3.40 -13.34
N LEU A 87 -2.98 -3.89 -12.35
CA LEU A 87 -1.52 -3.92 -12.39
C LEU A 87 -1.01 -4.84 -13.51
N MET A 88 -1.55 -6.04 -13.66
CA MET A 88 -1.15 -6.95 -14.73
C MET A 88 -1.29 -6.28 -16.11
N VAL A 89 -2.43 -5.65 -16.37
CA VAL A 89 -2.70 -4.93 -17.62
C VAL A 89 -1.78 -3.71 -17.77
N LEU A 90 -1.45 -3.01 -16.68
CA LEU A 90 -0.49 -1.89 -16.70
C LEU A 90 0.88 -2.36 -17.17
N PHE A 91 1.40 -3.42 -16.55
CA PHE A 91 2.72 -3.95 -16.88
C PHE A 91 2.77 -4.49 -18.31
N ASP A 92 1.73 -5.19 -18.77
CA ASP A 92 1.62 -5.67 -20.15
C ASP A 92 1.61 -4.52 -21.16
N TYR A 93 0.79 -3.50 -20.93
CA TYR A 93 0.74 -2.31 -21.79
C TYR A 93 2.09 -1.58 -21.84
N GLN A 94 2.73 -1.38 -20.68
CA GLN A 94 4.01 -0.68 -20.61
C GLN A 94 5.16 -1.49 -21.23
N ALA A 95 5.14 -2.81 -21.09
CA ALA A 95 6.11 -3.70 -21.75
C ALA A 95 6.05 -3.57 -23.28
N ASP A 96 4.86 -3.57 -23.86
CA ASP A 96 4.66 -3.40 -25.30
C ASP A 96 5.13 -2.02 -25.80
N ASN A 97 5.05 -1.00 -24.95
CA ASN A 97 5.56 0.34 -25.21
C ASN A 97 7.05 0.50 -24.86
N GLN A 98 7.77 -0.62 -24.64
CA GLN A 98 9.20 -0.67 -24.35
C GLN A 98 9.62 0.14 -23.11
N GLN A 99 8.68 0.38 -22.19
CA GLN A 99 8.98 1.02 -20.91
C GLN A 99 9.70 0.05 -19.99
N SER A 100 10.62 0.57 -19.18
CA SER A 100 11.37 -0.24 -18.24
C SER A 100 10.49 -0.68 -17.07
N LEU A 101 10.22 -1.99 -16.96
CA LEU A 101 9.49 -2.56 -15.83
C LEU A 101 10.24 -2.39 -14.50
N ALA A 102 11.57 -2.24 -14.54
CA ALA A 102 12.38 -2.00 -13.36
C ALA A 102 12.17 -0.59 -12.76
N ARG A 103 11.58 0.33 -13.53
CA ARG A 103 11.27 1.72 -13.13
C ARG A 103 9.77 1.97 -13.06
N PHE A 104 8.98 0.95 -12.74
CA PHE A 104 7.52 1.07 -12.67
C PHE A 104 7.04 2.12 -11.65
N SER A 105 7.87 2.43 -10.64
CA SER A 105 7.62 3.51 -9.67
C SER A 105 7.55 4.90 -10.31
N ASP A 106 8.13 5.07 -11.50
CA ASP A 106 8.24 6.35 -12.19
C ASP A 106 7.10 6.53 -13.21
N TRP A 107 6.23 5.53 -13.38
CA TRP A 107 5.15 5.60 -14.34
C TRP A 107 4.02 6.50 -13.84
N LEU A 108 3.75 7.55 -14.61
CA LEU A 108 2.56 8.37 -14.42
C LEU A 108 1.34 7.65 -15.01
N ILE A 109 0.37 7.35 -14.15
CA ILE A 109 -0.88 6.70 -14.53
C ILE A 109 -1.94 7.78 -14.65
N ASP A 110 -1.97 8.44 -15.81
CA ASP A 110 -2.96 9.46 -16.13
C ASP A 110 -4.18 8.86 -16.84
N ARG A 111 -5.21 9.69 -17.05
CA ARG A 111 -6.44 9.26 -17.71
C ARG A 111 -6.21 8.79 -19.16
N VAL A 112 -5.18 9.31 -19.83
CA VAL A 112 -4.84 8.94 -21.21
C VAL A 112 -4.28 7.52 -21.22
N LEU A 113 -3.37 7.19 -20.31
CA LEU A 113 -2.84 5.85 -20.15
C LEU A 113 -3.94 4.85 -19.76
N LEU A 114 -4.81 5.23 -18.81
CA LEU A 114 -5.94 4.38 -18.42
C LEU A 114 -6.87 4.06 -19.60
N GLN A 115 -7.17 5.06 -20.43
CA GLN A 115 -7.97 4.86 -21.64
C GLN A 115 -7.27 3.91 -22.62
N ALA A 116 -5.98 4.10 -22.87
CA ALA A 116 -5.23 3.25 -23.80
C ALA A 116 -5.12 1.80 -23.31
N MET A 117 -4.88 1.60 -22.00
CA MET A 117 -4.91 0.29 -21.36
C MET A 117 -6.29 -0.36 -21.47
N PHE A 118 -7.35 0.42 -21.21
CA PHE A 118 -8.72 -0.07 -21.30
C PHE A 118 -9.06 -0.52 -22.72
N ASP A 119 -8.72 0.28 -23.73
CA ASP A 119 -9.01 -0.05 -25.13
C ASP A 119 -8.27 -1.31 -25.60
N LYS A 120 -7.01 -1.49 -25.17
CA LYS A 120 -6.22 -2.68 -25.50
C LYS A 120 -6.75 -3.95 -24.83
N HIS A 121 -7.24 -3.86 -23.58
CA HIS A 121 -7.65 -5.01 -22.76
C HIS A 121 -9.15 -5.05 -22.46
N LYS A 122 -9.95 -4.44 -23.34
CA LYS A 122 -11.37 -4.14 -23.11
C LYS A 122 -12.20 -5.36 -22.71
N GLU A 123 -12.07 -6.47 -23.43
CA GLU A 123 -12.87 -7.67 -23.17
C GLU A 123 -12.59 -8.25 -21.79
N LEU A 124 -11.31 -8.35 -21.42
CA LEU A 124 -10.86 -8.86 -20.12
C LEU A 124 -11.33 -7.97 -18.96
N LEU A 125 -11.18 -6.65 -19.11
CA LEU A 125 -11.55 -5.69 -18.07
C LEU A 125 -13.07 -5.64 -17.87
N LEU A 126 -13.84 -5.62 -18.96
CA LEU A 126 -15.31 -5.63 -18.88
C LEU A 126 -15.85 -6.95 -18.30
N ALA A 127 -15.22 -8.09 -18.56
CA ALA A 127 -15.61 -9.36 -17.97
C ALA A 127 -15.56 -9.35 -16.42
N GLU A 128 -14.66 -8.56 -15.84
CA GLU A 128 -14.53 -8.36 -14.39
C GLU A 128 -15.29 -7.10 -13.89
N GLY A 129 -16.03 -6.42 -14.78
CA GLY A 129 -16.77 -5.20 -14.48
C GLY A 129 -15.87 -3.99 -14.19
N LEU A 130 -14.72 -3.91 -14.84
CA LEU A 130 -13.77 -2.80 -14.76
C LEU A 130 -13.90 -1.92 -16.00
N ASP A 131 -14.65 -0.82 -15.89
CA ASP A 131 -14.54 0.30 -16.81
C ASP A 131 -13.46 1.30 -16.33
N ILE A 132 -13.29 2.40 -17.06
CA ILE A 132 -12.26 3.41 -16.78
C ILE A 132 -12.46 4.04 -15.39
N ASP A 133 -13.72 4.31 -15.01
CA ASP A 133 -14.02 4.92 -13.71
C ASP A 133 -13.74 3.92 -12.57
N ALA A 134 -14.08 2.64 -12.76
CA ALA A 134 -13.75 1.57 -11.83
C ALA A 134 -12.23 1.36 -11.71
N MET A 135 -11.48 1.43 -12.81
CA MET A 135 -10.01 1.38 -12.79
C MET A 135 -9.42 2.57 -12.02
N THR A 136 -9.97 3.77 -12.22
CA THR A 136 -9.57 4.98 -11.47
C THR A 136 -9.77 4.77 -9.98
N GLN A 137 -10.93 4.26 -9.56
CA GLN A 137 -11.22 3.96 -8.14
C GLN A 137 -10.28 2.90 -7.55
N VAL A 138 -9.81 1.94 -8.35
CA VAL A 138 -8.82 0.95 -7.93
C VAL A 138 -7.48 1.63 -7.63
N TYR A 139 -7.03 2.56 -8.48
CA TYR A 139 -5.80 3.32 -8.23
C TYR A 139 -5.95 4.31 -7.06
N ASP A 140 -7.09 4.98 -6.91
CA ASP A 140 -7.36 5.83 -5.73
C ASP A 140 -7.29 5.02 -4.44
N SER A 141 -7.81 3.79 -4.46
CA SER A 141 -7.70 2.86 -3.35
C SER A 141 -6.23 2.48 -3.10
N ALA A 142 -5.45 2.21 -4.15
CA ALA A 142 -4.03 1.93 -4.03
C ALA A 142 -3.24 3.10 -3.40
N VAL A 143 -3.55 4.35 -3.78
CA VAL A 143 -3.00 5.55 -3.13
C VAL A 143 -3.40 5.60 -1.67
N ARG A 144 -4.69 5.41 -1.36
CA ARG A 144 -5.18 5.44 0.02
C ARG A 144 -4.47 4.44 0.92
N TYR A 145 -4.15 3.25 0.42
CA TYR A 145 -3.46 2.20 1.17
C TYR A 145 -1.93 2.29 1.14
N GLY A 146 -1.36 3.27 0.44
CA GLY A 146 0.08 3.51 0.38
C GLY A 146 0.84 2.65 -0.64
N PHE A 147 0.15 2.05 -1.61
CA PHE A 147 0.74 1.32 -2.72
C PHE A 147 1.11 2.20 -3.92
N ALA A 148 0.48 3.37 -4.04
CA ALA A 148 0.73 4.35 -5.10
C ALA A 148 0.79 5.77 -4.51
N GLN A 149 1.26 6.73 -5.30
CA GLN A 149 1.29 8.15 -4.95
C GLN A 149 0.47 8.94 -5.96
N SER A 150 -0.26 9.95 -5.49
CA SER A 150 -0.90 10.94 -6.36
C SER A 150 0.08 12.08 -6.61
N GLN A 151 0.05 12.63 -7.83
CA GLN A 151 0.80 13.83 -8.18
C GLN A 151 -0.19 14.99 -8.24
N ASP A 152 0.03 16.00 -7.39
CA ASP A 152 -0.70 17.27 -7.41
C ASP A 152 -0.30 18.16 -8.60
#